data_AF-A0A317FEP2-F1
#
_entry.id   AF-A0A317FEP2-F1
#
_cell.length_a   1.000
_cell.length_b   1.000
_cell.length_c   1.000
_cell.angle_alpha   90.00
_cell.angle_beta   90.00
_cell.angle_gamma   90.00
#
_symmetry.space_group_name_H-M   'P 1'
#
loop_
_entity.id
_entity.type
_entity.pdbx_description
1 polymer ?
#
loop_
_entity_poly.entity_id
_entity_poly.type
_entity_poly.pdbx_seq_one_letter_code
_entity_poly.pdbx_strand_id
1 'polypeptide(L)'
;MDPGLIWILVGLALLAAELLLPGVYLLWTGIAAIGTGLALLLFAPGFAGAVLVFLVLLAAGIGLSLKVRPRGGPSHRVNAPEAGLAGRHAVVVSTEAGGLRVRLGDSDWPARLPRGVEMPEPGTLVRVEAVDGTLLVVRPEAPRAA
;
A
#
# COMPACT_ATOMS: atom_id res chain seq x y z
N MET A 1 45.32 2.27 -12.20
CA MET A 1 44.20 1.34 -11.97
C MET A 1 43.34 1.35 -13.21
N ASP A 2 42.97 0.19 -13.76
CA ASP A 2 42.14 0.12 -14.97
C ASP A 2 40.78 0.79 -14.75
N PRO A 3 40.31 1.66 -15.66
CA PRO A 3 39.03 2.35 -15.52
C PRO A 3 37.87 1.37 -15.28
N GLY A 4 37.84 0.23 -15.97
CA GLY A 4 36.81 -0.78 -15.79
C GLY A 4 36.74 -1.34 -14.37
N LEU A 5 37.90 -1.55 -13.71
CA LEU A 5 37.96 -2.01 -12.32
C LEU A 5 37.46 -0.95 -11.35
N ILE A 6 37.75 0.33 -11.60
CA ILE A 6 37.23 1.44 -10.79
C ILE A 6 35.70 1.46 -10.83
N TRP A 7 35.11 1.32 -12.02
CA TRP A 7 33.65 1.25 -12.21
C TRP A 7 33.02 0.08 -11.45
N ILE A 8 33.65 -1.10 -11.49
CA ILE A 8 33.18 -2.28 -10.75
C ILE A 8 33.26 -2.05 -9.23
N LEU A 9 34.36 -1.51 -8.73
CA LEU A 9 34.54 -1.23 -7.30
C LEU A 9 33.53 -0.21 -6.79
N VAL A 10 33.30 0.88 -7.55
CA VAL A 10 32.27 1.88 -7.23
C VAL A 10 30.89 1.23 -7.22
N GLY A 11 30.58 0.41 -8.23
CA GLY A 11 29.31 -0.30 -8.29
C GLY A 11 29.09 -1.23 -7.10
N LEU A 12 30.09 -1.99 -6.69
CA LEU A 12 30.03 -2.85 -5.51
C LEU A 12 29.85 -2.06 -4.21
N ALA A 13 30.53 -0.91 -4.09
CA ALA A 13 30.37 -0.02 -2.94
C ALA A 13 28.96 0.56 -2.86
N LEU A 14 28.35 0.93 -4.00
CA LEU A 14 26.95 1.39 -4.05
C LEU A 14 25.98 0.28 -3.62
N LEU A 15 26.22 -0.96 -4.05
CA LEU A 15 25.42 -2.11 -3.61
C LEU A 15 25.55 -2.35 -2.11
N ALA A 16 26.76 -2.24 -1.54
CA ALA A 16 26.97 -2.36 -0.10
C ALA A 16 26.30 -1.21 0.68
N ALA A 17 26.33 0.02 0.15
CA ALA A 17 25.68 1.17 0.76
C ALA A 17 24.15 1.02 0.79
N GLU A 18 23.55 0.39 -0.21
CA GLU A 18 22.11 0.07 -0.24
C GLU A 18 21.68 -0.84 0.93
N LEU A 19 22.56 -1.72 1.42
CA LEU A 19 22.25 -2.56 2.59
C LEU A 19 22.13 -1.74 3.88
N LEU A 20 22.78 -0.58 3.95
CA LEU A 20 22.72 0.34 5.09
C LEU A 20 21.57 1.34 4.98
N LEU A 21 21.19 1.70 3.75
CA LEU A 21 20.18 2.70 3.41
C LEU A 21 19.03 2.03 2.66
N PRO A 22 17.90 1.71 3.31
CA PRO A 22 16.77 1.12 2.59
C PRO A 22 16.18 2.14 1.59
N GLY A 23 16.39 1.95 0.28
CA GLY A 23 15.87 2.89 -0.73
C GLY A 23 15.71 2.34 -2.16
N VAL A 24 16.30 1.20 -2.50
CA VAL A 24 16.39 0.56 -3.82
C VAL A 24 17.04 1.46 -4.91
N TYR A 25 17.41 2.70 -4.61
CA TYR A 25 17.96 3.65 -5.59
C TYR A 25 19.44 3.37 -5.92
N LEU A 26 20.23 2.94 -4.94
CA LEU A 26 21.65 2.64 -5.13
C LEU A 26 21.84 1.29 -5.83
N LEU A 27 20.87 0.37 -5.68
CA LEU A 27 20.87 -0.93 -6.36
C LEU A 27 21.02 -0.79 -7.87
N TRP A 28 20.13 -0.03 -8.52
CA TRP A 28 20.14 0.14 -9.98
C TRP A 28 21.37 0.87 -10.47
N THR A 29 21.80 1.88 -9.72
CA THR A 29 23.01 2.65 -10.03
C THR A 29 24.26 1.79 -9.92
N GLY A 30 24.35 0.93 -8.90
CA GLY A 30 25.45 -0.01 -8.71
C GLY A 30 25.54 -1.08 -9.80
N ILE A 31 24.39 -1.68 -10.17
CA ILE A 31 24.33 -2.65 -11.27
C ILE A 31 24.77 -2.00 -12.60
N ALA A 32 24.28 -0.79 -12.90
CA ALA A 32 24.67 -0.06 -14.09
C ALA A 32 26.19 0.23 -14.10
N ALA A 33 26.77 0.63 -12.97
CA ALA A 33 28.20 0.88 -12.85
C ALA A 33 29.04 -0.38 -13.10
N ILE A 34 28.65 -1.54 -12.54
CA ILE A 34 29.32 -2.82 -12.79
C ILE A 34 29.25 -3.20 -14.27
N GLY A 35 28.07 -3.07 -14.88
CA GLY A 35 27.89 -3.35 -16.32
C GLY A 35 28.76 -2.47 -17.21
N THR A 36 28.87 -1.18 -16.91
CA THR A 36 29.78 -0.25 -17.62
C THR A 36 31.24 -0.65 -17.43
N GLY A 37 31.65 -1.05 -16.22
CA GLY A 37 32.99 -1.52 -15.95
C GLY A 37 33.34 -2.79 -16.74
N LEU A 38 32.40 -3.72 -16.85
CA LEU A 38 32.56 -4.92 -17.68
C LEU A 38 32.66 -4.58 -19.17
N ALA A 39 31.85 -3.64 -19.66
CA ALA A 39 31.93 -3.17 -21.04
C ALA A 39 33.28 -2.49 -21.35
N LEU A 40 33.82 -1.72 -20.40
CA LEU A 40 35.17 -1.13 -20.48
C LEU A 40 36.26 -2.19 -20.61
N LEU A 41 36.16 -3.30 -19.88
CA LEU A 41 37.15 -4.37 -19.93
C LEU A 41 37.05 -5.24 -21.20
N LEU A 42 35.83 -5.49 -21.70
CA LEU A 42 35.61 -6.40 -22.83
C LEU A 42 35.75 -5.72 -24.19
N PHE A 43 35.27 -4.49 -24.33
CA PHE A 43 35.13 -3.82 -25.63
C PHE A 43 35.95 -2.54 -25.73
N ALA A 44 36.56 -2.09 -24.63
CA ALA A 44 37.30 -0.82 -24.54
C ALA A 44 36.62 0.36 -25.27
N PRO A 45 35.29 0.60 -25.08
CA PRO A 45 34.62 1.72 -25.67
C PRO A 45 35.30 3.03 -25.26
N GLY A 46 35.38 3.98 -26.19
CA GLY A 46 35.80 5.33 -25.85
C GLY A 46 34.87 5.98 -24.82
N PHE A 47 35.29 7.13 -24.29
CA PHE A 47 34.57 7.85 -23.23
C PHE A 47 33.06 8.00 -23.48
N ALA A 48 32.69 8.46 -24.68
CA ALA A 48 31.27 8.62 -25.06
C ALA A 48 30.50 7.28 -25.04
N GLY A 49 31.13 6.18 -25.46
CA GLY A 49 30.53 4.86 -25.42
C GLY A 49 30.33 4.36 -23.99
N ALA A 50 31.30 4.58 -23.09
CA ALA A 50 31.16 4.23 -21.69
C ALA A 50 30.02 5.00 -21.00
N VAL A 51 29.90 6.30 -21.27
CA VAL A 51 28.79 7.13 -20.77
C VAL A 51 27.45 6.62 -21.30
N LEU A 52 27.37 6.31 -22.60
CA LEU A 52 26.14 5.80 -23.21
C LEU A 52 25.71 4.47 -22.59
N VAL A 53 26.64 3.52 -22.42
CA VAL A 53 26.37 2.23 -21.77
C VAL A 53 25.81 2.44 -20.36
N PHE A 54 26.45 3.31 -19.58
CA PHE A 54 25.99 3.60 -18.21
C PHE A 54 24.57 4.16 -18.19
N LEU A 55 24.29 5.17 -19.02
CA LEU A 55 22.97 5.81 -19.07
C LEU A 55 21.88 4.84 -19.50
N VAL A 56 22.16 3.99 -20.50
CA VAL A 56 21.21 2.99 -20.98
C VAL A 56 20.91 1.95 -19.89
N LEU A 57 21.93 1.42 -19.22
CA LEU A 57 21.76 0.45 -18.14
C LEU A 57 20.99 1.05 -16.96
N LEU A 58 21.32 2.29 -16.58
CA LEU A 58 20.63 3.00 -15.51
C LEU A 58 19.16 3.26 -15.84
N ALA A 59 18.88 3.77 -17.04
CA ALA A 59 17.51 4.03 -17.50
C ALA A 59 16.69 2.74 -17.57
N ALA A 60 17.28 1.63 -18.04
CA ALA A 60 16.64 0.33 -18.04
C ALA A 60 16.30 -0.15 -16.62
N GLY A 61 17.23 0.00 -15.67
CA GLY A 61 17.00 -0.33 -14.26
C GLY A 61 15.88 0.50 -13.63
N ILE A 62 15.89 1.81 -13.83
CA ILE A 62 14.83 2.71 -13.35
C ILE A 62 13.49 2.36 -13.99
N GLY A 63 13.46 2.12 -15.31
CA GLY A 63 12.24 1.72 -16.03
C GLY A 63 11.67 0.40 -15.52
N LEU A 64 12.54 -0.58 -15.23
CA LEU A 64 12.14 -1.84 -14.62
C LEU A 64 11.57 -1.62 -13.21
N SER A 65 12.22 -0.80 -12.39
CA SER A 65 11.73 -0.43 -11.05
C SER A 65 10.34 0.22 -11.11
N LEU A 66 10.11 1.12 -12.05
CA LEU A 66 8.81 1.76 -12.25
C LEU A 66 7.74 0.79 -12.75
N LYS A 67 8.12 -0.22 -13.54
CA LYS A 67 7.20 -1.25 -14.06
C LYS A 67 6.87 -2.32 -13.01
N VAL A 68 7.83 -2.66 -12.15
CA VAL A 68 7.74 -3.68 -11.10
C VAL A 68 7.25 -3.09 -9.77
N ARG A 69 7.24 -1.76 -9.63
CA ARG A 69 6.46 -1.10 -8.56
C ARG A 69 5.08 -1.74 -8.55
N PRO A 70 4.62 -2.27 -7.41
CA PRO A 70 3.28 -2.81 -7.31
C PRO A 70 2.34 -1.69 -7.75
N ARG A 71 1.76 -1.83 -8.96
CA ARG A 71 0.52 -1.13 -9.28
C ARG A 71 -0.39 -1.54 -8.15
N GLY A 72 -0.74 -0.58 -7.29
CA GLY A 72 -1.42 -0.85 -6.03
C GLY A 72 -2.40 -1.98 -6.22
N GLY A 73 -2.07 -3.16 -5.67
CA GLY A 73 -3.07 -4.19 -5.47
C GLY A 73 -4.22 -3.51 -4.74
N PRO A 74 -5.48 -3.81 -5.10
CA PRO A 74 -6.64 -3.08 -4.62
C PRO A 74 -6.46 -2.94 -3.12
N SER A 75 -6.21 -1.69 -2.71
CA SER A 75 -5.86 -1.26 -1.38
C SER A 75 -5.70 -2.41 -0.38
N HIS A 76 -4.47 -2.66 0.08
CA HIS A 76 -4.26 -3.35 1.35
C HIS A 76 -4.85 -2.45 2.46
N ARG A 77 -6.18 -2.37 2.49
CA ARG A 77 -7.06 -1.84 3.52
C ARG A 77 -7.09 -2.85 4.67
N VAL A 78 -5.94 -3.41 5.02
CA VAL A 78 -5.76 -4.15 6.27
C VAL A 78 -5.76 -3.18 7.46
N ASN A 79 -5.66 -1.88 7.19
CA ASN A 79 -5.99 -0.78 8.10
C ASN A 79 -7.23 0.01 7.67
N ALA A 80 -8.24 -0.62 7.06
CA ALA A 80 -9.59 -0.07 7.10
C ALA A 80 -10.36 -0.86 8.14
N PRO A 81 -10.57 -0.33 9.37
CA PRO A 81 -11.54 -0.90 10.31
C PRO A 81 -12.87 -1.17 9.61
N GLU A 82 -13.19 -0.36 8.61
CA GLU A 82 -14.33 -0.38 7.70
C GLU A 82 -14.59 -1.72 6.98
N ALA A 83 -13.53 -2.46 6.61
CA ALA A 83 -13.64 -3.65 5.74
C ALA A 83 -14.05 -4.93 6.50
N GLY A 84 -13.99 -4.93 7.84
CA GLY A 84 -14.34 -6.08 8.67
C GLY A 84 -15.65 -5.94 9.46
N LEU A 85 -16.29 -4.76 9.42
CA LEU A 85 -17.49 -4.47 10.22
C LEU A 85 -18.79 -4.73 9.44
N ALA A 86 -18.76 -4.60 8.11
CA ALA A 86 -19.89 -4.95 7.26
C ALA A 86 -20.26 -6.44 7.44
N GLY A 87 -21.52 -6.71 7.72
CA GLY A 87 -22.05 -8.05 8.00
C GLY A 87 -22.04 -8.46 9.48
N ARG A 88 -21.45 -7.67 10.38
CA ARG A 88 -21.53 -7.95 11.83
C ARG A 88 -22.83 -7.44 12.44
N HIS A 89 -23.24 -8.06 13.54
CA HIS A 89 -24.37 -7.61 14.36
C HIS A 89 -23.88 -6.61 15.40
N ALA A 90 -24.66 -5.56 15.59
CA ALA A 90 -24.47 -4.54 16.60
C ALA A 90 -25.77 -4.35 17.38
N VAL A 91 -25.69 -3.78 18.57
CA VAL A 91 -26.86 -3.49 19.41
C VAL A 91 -27.06 -1.98 19.48
N VAL A 92 -28.29 -1.50 19.31
CA VAL A 92 -28.61 -0.08 19.46
C VAL A 92 -28.41 0.34 20.91
N VAL A 93 -27.58 1.36 21.15
CA VAL A 93 -27.27 1.86 22.50
C VAL A 93 -28.07 3.12 22.80
N SER A 94 -28.17 4.03 21.83
CA SER A 94 -28.87 5.30 21.99
C SER A 94 -29.40 5.80 20.65
N THR A 95 -30.57 6.42 20.70
CA THR A 95 -31.30 6.98 19.56
C THR A 95 -31.64 8.46 19.79
N GLU A 96 -30.97 9.11 20.76
CA GLU A 96 -31.28 10.48 21.16
C GLU A 96 -30.84 11.54 20.12
N ALA A 97 -31.22 12.80 20.35
CA ALA A 97 -31.11 13.96 19.45
C ALA A 97 -29.70 14.28 18.88
N GLY A 98 -28.68 13.48 19.21
CA GLY A 98 -27.32 13.52 18.67
C GLY A 98 -26.99 12.43 17.63
N GLY A 99 -27.95 11.59 17.24
CA GLY A 99 -27.78 10.55 16.21
C GLY A 99 -27.77 9.12 16.77
N LEU A 100 -28.05 8.15 15.91
CA LEU A 100 -28.08 6.74 16.27
C LEU A 100 -26.68 6.25 16.66
N ARG A 101 -26.56 5.53 17.77
CA ARG A 101 -25.31 4.85 18.19
C ARG A 101 -25.54 3.37 18.40
N VAL A 102 -24.57 2.58 17.96
CA VAL A 102 -24.61 1.12 18.04
C VAL A 102 -23.32 0.57 18.67
N ARG A 103 -23.45 -0.46 19.48
CA ARG A 103 -22.33 -1.20 20.07
C ARG A 103 -21.97 -2.37 19.20
N LEU A 104 -20.73 -2.40 18.75
CA LEU A 104 -20.17 -3.46 17.92
C LEU A 104 -18.94 -4.04 18.62
N GLY A 105 -19.06 -5.27 19.15
CA GLY A 105 -18.08 -5.81 20.09
C GLY A 105 -18.08 -4.97 21.38
N ASP A 106 -16.92 -4.43 21.74
CA ASP A 106 -16.72 -3.62 22.95
C ASP A 106 -16.68 -2.10 22.67
N SER A 107 -17.04 -1.66 21.45
CA SER A 107 -16.93 -0.26 21.02
C SER A 107 -18.25 0.33 20.55
N ASP A 108 -18.51 1.59 20.91
CA ASP A 108 -19.71 2.34 20.53
C ASP A 108 -19.46 3.23 19.32
N TRP A 109 -20.13 2.91 18.21
CA TRP A 109 -19.99 3.59 16.93
C TRP A 109 -21.20 4.48 16.62
N PRO A 110 -21.00 5.65 15.99
CA PRO A 110 -22.10 6.40 15.43
C PRO A 110 -22.62 5.67 14.19
N ALA A 111 -23.93 5.66 14.01
CA ALA A 111 -24.61 4.93 12.97
C ALA A 111 -25.72 5.76 12.32
N ARG A 112 -26.16 5.33 11.15
CA ARG A 112 -27.34 5.86 10.47
C ARG A 112 -28.17 4.74 9.87
N LEU A 113 -29.45 5.00 9.73
CA LEU A 113 -30.37 4.12 9.04
C LEU A 113 -30.43 4.46 7.54
N PRO A 114 -30.63 3.47 6.66
CA PRO A 114 -31.09 3.71 5.30
C PRO A 114 -32.42 4.51 5.30
N ARG A 115 -32.67 5.26 4.21
CA ARG A 115 -33.92 6.01 4.06
C ARG A 115 -35.12 5.06 4.08
N GLY A 116 -36.16 5.41 4.85
CA GLY A 116 -37.41 4.65 4.94
C GLY A 116 -37.39 3.50 5.96
N VAL A 117 -36.36 3.42 6.81
CA VAL A 117 -36.30 2.47 7.93
C VAL A 117 -36.71 3.19 9.21
N GLU A 118 -37.62 2.59 9.98
CA GLU A 118 -38.05 3.12 11.28
C GLU A 118 -36.90 3.09 12.30
N MET A 119 -36.92 4.06 13.23
CA MET A 119 -35.91 4.15 14.27
C MET A 119 -36.05 2.95 15.23
N PRO A 120 -35.04 2.06 15.34
CA PRO A 120 -35.12 0.93 16.24
C PRO A 120 -35.01 1.39 17.70
N GLU A 121 -35.66 0.68 18.63
CA GLU A 121 -35.53 0.96 20.06
C GLU A 121 -34.12 0.59 20.59
N PRO A 122 -33.62 1.26 21.63
CA PRO A 122 -32.42 0.83 22.35
C PRO A 122 -32.51 -0.64 22.77
N GLY A 123 -31.44 -1.40 22.57
CA GLY A 123 -31.39 -2.86 22.79
C GLY A 123 -31.72 -3.69 21.55
N THR A 124 -32.21 -3.09 20.46
CA THR A 124 -32.49 -3.82 19.21
C THR A 124 -31.22 -4.31 18.54
N LEU A 125 -31.24 -5.55 18.05
CA LEU A 125 -30.18 -6.10 17.20
C LEU A 125 -30.29 -5.52 15.78
N VAL A 126 -29.19 -4.95 15.32
CA VAL A 126 -29.06 -4.39 13.97
C VAL A 126 -27.88 -5.02 13.26
N ARG A 127 -27.96 -5.13 11.94
CA ARG A 127 -26.87 -5.63 11.10
C ARG A 127 -26.21 -4.47 10.38
N VAL A 128 -24.88 -4.43 10.40
CA VAL A 128 -24.10 -3.44 9.64
C VAL A 128 -24.12 -3.83 8.16
N GLU A 129 -24.66 -2.95 7.32
CA GLU A 129 -24.71 -3.15 5.86
C GLU A 129 -23.48 -2.57 5.18
N ALA A 130 -23.02 -1.42 5.65
CA ALA A 130 -21.87 -0.72 5.10
C ALA A 130 -21.22 0.20 6.14
N VAL A 131 -20.01 0.65 5.84
CA VAL A 131 -19.30 1.68 6.61
C VAL A 131 -19.10 2.89 5.69
N ASP A 132 -19.53 4.05 6.16
CA ASP A 132 -19.43 5.34 5.46
C ASP A 132 -18.50 6.26 6.29
N GLY A 133 -17.20 6.14 6.06
CA GLY A 133 -16.16 6.82 6.85
C GLY A 133 -16.16 6.35 8.31
N THR A 134 -16.61 7.21 9.23
CA THR A 134 -16.73 6.89 10.66
C THR A 134 -18.14 6.47 11.07
N LEU A 135 -19.10 6.49 10.15
CA LEU A 135 -20.52 6.16 10.39
C LEU A 135 -20.85 4.74 9.91
N LEU A 136 -21.54 3.97 10.74
CA LEU A 136 -22.06 2.65 10.34
C LEU A 136 -23.45 2.80 9.72
N VAL A 137 -23.67 2.20 8.54
CA VAL A 137 -25.01 2.07 7.98
C VAL A 137 -25.60 0.76 8.49
N VAL A 138 -26.66 0.84 9.29
CA VAL A 138 -27.24 -0.32 9.98
C VAL A 138 -28.71 -0.50 9.63
N ARG A 139 -29.18 -1.75 9.61
CA ARG A 139 -30.58 -2.09 9.42
C ARG A 139 -31.07 -2.99 10.56
N PRO A 140 -32.27 -2.75 11.13
CA PRO A 140 -32.88 -3.67 12.07
C PRO A 140 -32.99 -5.07 11.45
N GLU A 141 -32.55 -6.07 12.19
CA GLU A 141 -32.81 -7.45 11.79
C GLU A 141 -34.25 -7.76 12.17
N ALA A 142 -35.11 -7.97 11.17
CA ALA A 142 -36.48 -8.40 11.44
C ALA A 142 -36.45 -9.69 12.27
N PRO A 143 -37.29 -9.84 13.30
CA PRO A 143 -37.37 -11.10 14.04
C PRO A 143 -37.60 -12.22 13.04
N ARG A 144 -36.74 -13.24 13.06
CA ARG A 144 -37.02 -14.49 12.34
C ARG A 144 -38.34 -15.00 12.90
N ALA A 145 -39.42 -14.86 12.13
CA ALA A 145 -40.65 -15.59 12.38
C ALA A 145 -40.29 -17.07 12.32
N ALA A 146 -40.43 -17.74 13.46
CA ALA A 146 -40.26 -19.20 13.58
C ALA A 146 -41.42 -19.92 12.89
#